data_AF-A0A399YS47-F1
#
_entry.id   AF-A0A399YS47-F1
#
_cell.length_a   1.000
_cell.length_b   1.000
_cell.length_c   1.000
_cell.angle_alpha   90.00
_cell.angle_beta   90.00
_cell.angle_gamma   90.00
#
_symmetry.space_group_name_H-M   'P 1'
#
loop_
_entity.id
_entity.type
_entity.pdbx_description
1 polymer ?
#
loop_
_entity_poly.entity_id
_entity_poly.type
_entity_poly.pdbx_seq_one_letter_code
_entity_poly.pdbx_strand_id
1 'polypeptide(L)'
;MARWMARAYLAPLSDCIWLFLPPGIQAKSETWLEQNHATPIPDDLTEKQRALLEKISARGPLKTTQLEAHENGAADALVRRGLLNKSARVRPPAAKPRIVDQARLVVDAATAREKIGALVPPDR
;
A
#
# COMPACT_ATOMS: atom_id res chain seq x y z
N MET A 1 17.21 14.91 21.69
CA MET A 1 15.90 15.44 22.12
C MET A 1 14.87 14.33 22.40
N ALA A 2 14.50 13.49 21.43
CA ALA A 2 13.48 12.43 21.61
C ALA A 2 13.65 11.54 22.87
N ARG A 3 14.88 11.15 23.22
CA ARG A 3 15.18 10.38 24.44
C ARG A 3 14.83 11.13 25.74
N TRP A 4 15.01 12.45 25.77
CA TRP A 4 14.63 13.27 26.92
C TRP A 4 13.10 13.32 27.04
N MET A 5 12.38 13.53 25.93
CA MET A 5 10.91 13.54 25.91
C MET A 5 10.32 12.21 26.37
N ALA A 6 10.85 11.09 25.88
CA ALA A 6 10.40 9.75 26.28
C ALA A 6 10.52 9.52 27.80
N ARG A 7 11.60 10.01 28.43
CA ARG A 7 11.80 9.92 29.88
C ARG A 7 10.93 10.91 30.66
N ALA A 8 10.81 12.15 30.18
CA ALA A 8 10.09 13.23 30.87
C ALA A 8 8.57 13.02 30.84
N TYR A 9 8.04 12.46 29.76
CA TYR A 9 6.60 12.27 29.54
C TYR A 9 6.17 10.80 29.62
N LEU A 10 7.07 9.88 29.99
CA LEU A 10 6.81 8.42 30.06
C LEU A 10 6.15 7.87 28.78
N ALA A 11 6.47 8.46 27.62
CA ALA A 11 5.94 8.07 26.32
C ALA A 11 6.90 7.10 25.61
N PRO A 12 6.40 6.23 24.71
CA PRO A 12 7.24 5.37 23.88
C PRO A 12 8.27 6.19 23.08
N LEU A 13 9.52 5.71 23.03
CA LEU A 13 10.60 6.40 22.30
C LEU A 13 10.28 6.51 20.80
N SER A 14 9.58 5.53 20.23
CA SER A 14 9.10 5.55 18.85
C SER A 14 8.28 6.81 18.54
N ASP A 15 7.35 7.15 19.41
CA ASP A 15 6.41 8.24 19.20
C ASP A 15 7.13 9.59 19.31
N CYS A 16 8.07 9.68 20.24
CA CYS A 16 8.94 10.84 20.37
C CYS A 16 9.84 11.04 19.13
N ILE A 17 10.30 9.96 18.48
CA ILE A 17 11.07 10.05 17.24
C ILE A 17 10.19 10.54 16.09
N TRP A 18 8.94 10.05 16.01
CA TRP A 18 8.00 10.43 14.96
C TRP A 18 7.70 11.92 14.90
N LEU A 19 7.76 12.64 16.04
CA LEU A 19 7.58 14.10 16.07
C LEU A 19 8.64 14.89 15.29
N PHE A 20 9.81 14.29 15.03
CA PHE A 20 10.90 14.93 14.29
C PHE A 20 10.96 14.50 12.83
N LEU A 21 10.14 13.52 12.42
CA LEU A 21 10.13 13.01 11.05
C LEU A 21 9.12 13.80 10.22
N PRO A 22 9.50 14.31 9.03
CA PRO A 22 8.55 14.98 8.16
C PRO A 22 7.38 14.05 7.79
N PRO A 23 6.17 14.61 7.62
CA PRO A 23 5.04 13.85 7.12
C PRO A 23 5.40 13.23 5.76
N GLY A 24 5.11 11.94 5.58
CA GLY A 24 5.42 11.21 4.34
C GLY A 24 6.58 10.21 4.42
N ILE A 25 7.37 10.19 5.49
CA ILE A 25 8.39 9.12 5.71
C ILE A 25 7.75 7.72 5.87
N GLN A 26 6.46 7.66 6.17
CA GLN A 26 5.69 6.40 6.19
C GLN A 26 5.35 5.87 4.79
N ALA A 27 5.85 6.49 3.70
CA ALA A 27 5.56 6.04 2.35
C ALA A 27 5.97 4.57 2.18
N LYS A 28 4.96 3.70 2.10
CA LYS A 28 5.17 2.26 1.96
C LYS A 28 5.92 2.02 0.65
N SER A 29 7.11 1.43 0.73
CA SER A 29 7.81 0.95 -0.45
C SER A 29 7.11 -0.27 -1.02
N GLU A 30 6.95 -0.31 -2.33
CA GLU A 30 6.49 -1.49 -3.07
C GLU A 30 7.68 -2.17 -3.73
N THR A 31 7.72 -3.49 -3.66
CA THR A 31 8.77 -4.27 -4.33
C THR A 31 8.30 -4.69 -5.70
N TRP A 32 9.10 -4.37 -6.71
CA TRP A 32 8.87 -4.66 -8.12
C TRP A 32 9.91 -5.64 -8.64
N LEU A 33 9.46 -6.50 -9.54
CA LEU A 33 10.26 -7.44 -10.31
C LEU A 33 10.23 -7.02 -11.77
N GLU A 34 11.41 -6.90 -12.36
CA GLU A 34 11.61 -6.50 -13.74
C GLU A 34 12.58 -7.45 -14.41
N GLN A 35 12.41 -7.68 -15.72
CA GLN A 35 13.38 -8.45 -16.48
C GLN A 35 14.72 -7.72 -16.52
N ASN A 36 15.79 -8.45 -16.25
CA ASN A 36 17.13 -7.96 -16.47
C ASN A 36 17.56 -8.28 -17.91
N HIS A 37 17.46 -7.30 -18.80
CA HIS A 37 17.85 -7.47 -20.21
C HIS A 37 19.37 -7.58 -20.43
N ALA A 38 20.19 -7.29 -19.42
CA ALA A 38 21.64 -7.43 -19.52
C ALA A 38 22.11 -8.89 -19.37
N THR A 39 21.28 -9.77 -18.82
CA THR A 39 21.61 -11.19 -18.63
C THR A 39 20.97 -12.02 -19.74
N PRO A 40 21.76 -12.76 -20.54
CA PRO A 40 21.22 -13.68 -21.54
C PRO A 40 20.31 -14.72 -20.90
N ILE A 41 19.21 -15.04 -21.56
CA ILE A 41 18.27 -16.07 -21.09
C ILE A 41 18.89 -17.44 -21.39
N PRO A 42 19.11 -18.28 -20.38
CA PRO A 42 19.68 -19.61 -20.57
C PRO A 42 18.59 -20.62 -20.95
N ASP A 43 18.99 -21.67 -21.67
CA ASP A 43 18.05 -22.68 -22.18
C ASP A 43 17.53 -23.64 -21.10
N ASP A 44 18.23 -23.75 -19.96
CA ASP A 44 17.97 -24.65 -18.84
C ASP A 44 16.91 -24.14 -17.84
N LEU A 45 16.00 -23.29 -18.30
CA LEU A 45 14.88 -22.82 -17.47
C LEU A 45 13.82 -23.91 -17.32
N THR A 46 13.35 -24.10 -16.10
CA THR A 46 12.14 -24.91 -15.87
C THR A 46 10.93 -24.23 -16.51
N GLU A 47 9.91 -25.00 -16.87
CA GLU A 47 8.69 -24.48 -17.51
C GLU A 47 8.05 -23.34 -16.71
N LYS A 48 8.02 -23.46 -15.37
CA LYS A 48 7.51 -22.42 -14.46
C LYS A 48 8.35 -21.14 -14.49
N GLN A 49 9.67 -21.27 -14.56
CA GLN A 49 10.57 -20.11 -14.64
C GLN A 49 10.44 -19.40 -16.00
N ARG A 50 10.36 -20.17 -17.09
CA ARG A 50 10.16 -19.65 -18.43
C ARG A 50 8.82 -18.91 -18.55
N ALA A 51 7.73 -19.53 -18.10
CA ALA A 51 6.40 -18.92 -18.12
C ALA A 51 6.34 -17.62 -17.30
N LEU A 52 6.99 -17.57 -16.13
CA LEU A 52 7.05 -16.35 -15.31
C LEU A 52 7.88 -15.25 -16.00
N LEU A 53 9.02 -15.62 -16.60
CA LEU A 53 9.86 -14.67 -17.32
C LEU A 53 9.11 -14.08 -18.51
N GLU A 54 8.46 -14.91 -19.34
CA GLU A 54 7.63 -14.48 -20.46
C GLU A 54 6.47 -13.59 -20.01
N LYS A 55 5.81 -13.93 -18.89
CA LYS A 55 4.75 -13.12 -18.29
C LYS A 55 5.24 -11.71 -17.94
N ILE A 56 6.44 -11.58 -17.36
CA ILE A 56 7.06 -10.29 -17.03
C ILE A 56 7.52 -9.57 -18.31
N SER A 57 8.09 -10.27 -19.28
CA SER A 57 8.50 -9.68 -20.57
C SER A 57 7.31 -9.09 -21.34
N ALA A 58 6.16 -9.79 -21.35
CA ALA A 58 4.98 -9.39 -22.10
C ALA A 58 4.18 -8.27 -21.41
N ARG A 59 4.04 -8.32 -20.08
CA ARG A 59 3.23 -7.35 -19.31
C ARG A 59 4.04 -6.18 -18.76
N GLY A 60 5.36 -6.31 -18.72
CA GLY A 60 6.25 -5.38 -18.04
C GLY A 60 6.41 -5.69 -16.55
N PRO A 61 6.97 -4.73 -15.80
CA PRO A 61 7.25 -4.86 -14.36
C PRO A 61 6.05 -5.35 -13.55
N LEU A 62 6.27 -6.28 -12.62
CA LEU A 62 5.23 -6.79 -11.72
C LEU A 62 5.58 -6.51 -10.26
N LYS A 63 4.58 -6.18 -9.45
CA LYS A 63 4.74 -6.10 -8.00
C LYS A 63 4.85 -7.51 -7.42
N THR A 64 5.65 -7.70 -6.38
CA THR A 64 5.73 -8.99 -5.67
C THR A 64 4.38 -9.43 -5.11
N THR A 65 3.47 -8.49 -4.80
CA THR A 65 2.10 -8.79 -4.35
C THR A 65 1.16 -9.29 -5.45
N GLN A 66 1.57 -9.20 -6.72
CA GLN A 66 0.82 -9.72 -7.87
C GLN A 66 1.29 -11.12 -8.29
N LEU A 67 2.28 -11.67 -7.59
CA LEU A 67 2.70 -13.05 -7.79
C LEU A 67 1.74 -14.00 -7.06
N GLU A 68 1.41 -15.09 -7.73
CA GLU A 68 0.73 -16.20 -7.10
C GLU A 68 1.67 -16.96 -6.17
N ALA A 69 1.13 -17.63 -5.15
CA ALA A 69 1.93 -18.33 -4.14
C ALA A 69 2.93 -19.34 -4.77
N HIS A 70 2.52 -20.02 -5.84
CA HIS A 70 3.32 -21.00 -6.56
C HIS A 70 4.40 -20.38 -7.46
N GLU A 71 4.33 -19.09 -7.77
CA GLU A 71 5.31 -18.35 -8.58
C GLU A 71 6.50 -17.85 -7.75
N ASN A 72 6.33 -17.70 -6.43
CA ASN A 72 7.36 -17.13 -5.54
C ASN A 72 8.71 -17.86 -5.64
N GLY A 73 8.70 -19.19 -5.62
CA GLY A 73 9.94 -19.97 -5.73
C GLY A 73 10.64 -19.79 -7.09
N ALA A 74 9.88 -19.67 -8.17
CA ALA A 74 10.43 -19.41 -9.51
C ALA A 74 10.99 -17.96 -9.59
N ALA A 75 10.27 -16.98 -9.04
CA ALA A 75 10.71 -15.59 -8.98
C ALA A 75 12.03 -15.45 -8.22
N ASP A 76 12.14 -16.03 -7.03
CA ASP A 76 13.36 -15.96 -6.22
C ASP A 76 14.54 -16.66 -6.91
N ALA A 77 14.30 -17.79 -7.58
CA ALA A 77 15.33 -18.47 -8.36
C ALA A 77 15.82 -17.61 -9.54
N LEU A 78 14.91 -16.97 -10.28
CA LEU A 78 15.26 -16.08 -11.39
C LEU A 78 16.02 -14.82 -10.92
N VAL A 79 15.65 -14.26 -9.77
CA VAL A 79 16.39 -13.15 -9.15
C VAL A 79 17.80 -13.57 -8.76
N ARG A 80 17.96 -14.74 -8.11
CA ARG A 80 19.29 -15.29 -7.76
C ARG A 80 20.18 -15.53 -8.98
N ARG A 81 19.57 -15.89 -10.11
CA ARG A 81 20.26 -16.07 -11.39
C ARG A 81 20.53 -14.75 -12.13
N GLY A 82 20.09 -13.61 -11.59
CA GLY A 82 20.25 -12.30 -12.21
C GLY A 82 19.33 -12.05 -13.41
N LEU A 83 18.38 -12.94 -13.71
CA LEU A 83 17.44 -12.78 -14.83
C LEU A 83 16.30 -11.82 -14.51
N LEU A 84 16.00 -11.63 -13.22
CA LEU A 84 15.07 -10.63 -12.73
C LEU A 84 15.77 -9.68 -11.75
N ASN A 85 15.46 -8.40 -11.86
CA ASN A 85 15.86 -7.36 -10.92
C ASN A 85 14.73 -7.10 -9.92
N LYS A 86 15.07 -7.09 -8.63
CA LYS A 86 14.14 -6.76 -7.55
C LYS A 86 14.45 -5.35 -7.05
N SER A 87 13.53 -4.41 -7.22
CA SER A 87 13.70 -3.01 -6.80
C SER A 87 12.60 -2.57 -5.84
N ALA A 88 12.97 -1.86 -4.79
CA ALA A 88 12.02 -1.20 -3.90
C ALA A 88 11.74 0.21 -4.45
N ARG A 89 10.47 0.49 -4.75
CA ARG A 89 10.02 1.79 -5.25
C ARG A 89 9.11 2.44 -4.22
N VAL A 90 9.31 3.72 -3.96
CA VAL A 90 8.41 4.48 -3.10
C VAL A 90 7.04 4.53 -3.79
N ARG A 91 5.99 4.10 -3.11
CA ARG A 91 4.64 4.24 -3.64
C ARG A 91 4.36 5.72 -3.86
N PRO A 92 3.83 6.14 -5.03
CA PRO A 92 3.40 7.52 -5.21
C PRO A 92 2.36 7.88 -4.12
N PRO A 93 2.34 9.14 -3.65
CA PRO A 93 1.40 9.56 -2.63
C PRO A 93 -0.04 9.33 -3.11
N ALA A 94 -0.72 8.36 -2.49
CA ALA A 94 -2.11 8.04 -2.76
C ALA A 94 -2.99 8.92 -1.87
N ALA A 95 -3.22 10.18 -2.28
CA ALA A 95 -4.21 11.01 -1.63
C ALA A 95 -5.60 10.43 -1.92
N LYS A 96 -6.29 9.93 -0.88
CA LYS A 96 -7.71 9.60 -1.02
C LYS A 96 -8.51 10.90 -1.06
N PRO A 97 -9.47 11.06 -1.98
CA PRO A 97 -10.35 12.21 -1.96
C PRO A 97 -11.13 12.24 -0.64
N ARG A 98 -11.26 13.43 -0.05
CA ARG A 98 -12.14 13.63 1.10
C ARG A 98 -13.58 13.59 0.60
N ILE A 99 -14.29 12.51 0.89
CA ILE A 99 -15.73 12.40 0.64
C ILE A 99 -16.45 12.99 1.86
N VAL A 100 -17.38 13.91 1.61
CA VAL A 100 -18.24 14.50 2.65
C VAL A 100 -19.67 14.28 2.22
N ASP A 101 -20.44 13.59 3.05
CA ASP A 101 -21.87 13.43 2.83
C ASP A 101 -22.56 14.76 3.13
N GLN A 102 -23.16 15.35 2.11
CA GLN A 102 -23.93 16.58 2.23
C GLN A 102 -25.40 16.29 2.02
N ALA A 103 -26.23 16.79 2.92
CA ALA A 103 -27.69 16.80 2.78
C ALA A 103 -28.20 18.24 2.87
N ARG A 104 -29.27 18.55 2.13
CA ARG A 104 -30.00 19.81 2.24
C ARG A 104 -31.42 19.51 2.70
N LEU A 105 -31.94 20.32 3.61
CA LEU A 105 -33.35 20.28 3.97
C LEU A 105 -34.20 20.70 2.78
N VAL A 106 -35.12 19.82 2.37
CA VAL A 106 -36.12 20.10 1.33
C VAL A 106 -37.31 20.88 1.90
N VAL A 107 -37.49 20.83 3.22
CA VAL A 107 -38.54 21.52 3.98
C VAL A 107 -37.94 22.59 4.88
N ASP A 108 -38.78 23.47 5.42
CA ASP A 108 -38.37 24.43 6.43
C ASP A 108 -37.96 23.74 7.74
N ALA A 109 -37.26 24.50 8.60
CA ALA A 109 -36.71 23.97 9.84
C ALA A 109 -37.78 23.54 10.86
N ALA A 110 -39.00 24.08 10.82
CA ALA A 110 -40.04 23.72 11.77
C ALA A 110 -40.64 22.35 11.41
N THR A 111 -41.00 22.13 10.14
CA THR A 111 -41.48 20.83 9.65
C THR A 111 -40.41 19.74 9.75
N ALA A 112 -39.13 20.09 9.52
CA ALA A 112 -38.03 19.15 9.72
C ALA A 112 -37.96 18.63 11.17
N ARG A 113 -38.08 19.53 12.16
CA ARG A 113 -38.04 19.18 13.59
C ARG A 113 -39.20 18.29 14.00
N GLU A 114 -40.41 18.58 13.53
CA GLU A 114 -41.59 17.76 13.79
C GLU A 114 -41.41 16.33 13.27
N LYS A 115 -40.94 16.19 12.02
CA LYS A 115 -40.69 14.87 11.42
C LYS A 115 -39.56 14.11 12.11
N ILE A 116 -38.49 14.79 12.54
CA ILE A 116 -37.42 14.17 13.34
C ILE A 116 -37.99 13.64 14.66
N GLY A 117 -38.82 14.44 15.35
CA GLY A 117 -39.47 14.01 16.60
C GLY A 117 -40.36 12.78 16.43
N ALA A 118 -41.03 12.63 15.29
CA ALA A 118 -41.84 11.46 14.98
C ALA A 118 -41.01 10.20 14.61
N LEU A 119 -39.75 10.35 14.23
CA LEU A 119 -38.85 9.26 13.81
C LEU A 119 -37.97 8.72 14.94
N VAL A 120 -37.85 9.43 16.06
CA VAL A 120 -37.12 8.96 17.24
C VAL A 120 -38.07 8.08 18.07
N PRO A 121 -37.85 6.76 18.20
CA PRO A 121 -38.61 5.96 19.14
C PRO A 121 -38.32 6.45 20.57
N PRO A 122 -39.31 6.43 21.49
CA PRO A 122 -39.07 6.80 22.88
C PRO A 122 -37.97 5.91 23.47
N ASP A 123 -37.00 6.55 24.12
CA ASP A 123 -35.81 5.95 24.76
C ASP A 123 -36.14 4.62 25.48
N ARG A 124 -35.27 3.62 25.29
CA ARG A 124 -35.19 2.42 26.12
C ARG A 124 -33.95 2.47 27.00
#